data_AF-A0A1Q7EL02-F1
#
_entry.id   AF-A0A1Q7EL02-F1
#
_cell.length_a   1.000
_cell.length_b   1.000
_cell.length_c   1.000
_cell.angle_alpha   90.00
_cell.angle_beta   90.00
_cell.angle_gamma   90.00
#
_symmetry.space_group_name_H-M   'P 1'
#
loop_
_entity.id
_entity.type
_entity.pdbx_description
1 polymer ?
#
loop_
_entity_poly.entity_id
_entity_poly.type
_entity_poly.pdbx_seq_one_letter_code
_entity_poly.pdbx_strand_id
1 'polypeptide(L)'
;MFAVLGEQTAFCEWVVRLGGEATLAAPTRHGGWSGAGLVYIQAKHLFGPRKAEFRATVEGARRNGALLALDLGDAGWIKEHGGPHAAYGLATIRPDILFATEASSAELGVPLEGLASVPVTMLDSGGCTVHGRRALGAGAEQDRDALTAAFCVAFFEGEAPVEAAGRAVLVAAR
;
A
#
# COMPACT_ATOMS: atom_id res chain seq x y z
N MET A 1 -8.20 11.65 -7.09
CA MET A 1 -7.77 12.13 -5.76
C MET A 1 -7.48 10.94 -4.84
N PHE A 2 -6.36 11.01 -4.13
CA PHE A 2 -5.85 10.00 -3.18
C PHE A 2 -6.04 10.52 -1.75
N ALA A 3 -6.54 9.68 -0.85
CA ALA A 3 -6.59 9.96 0.58
C ALA A 3 -5.52 9.14 1.30
N VAL A 4 -4.68 9.78 2.10
CA VAL A 4 -3.57 9.14 2.78
C VAL A 4 -3.78 9.17 4.28
N LEU A 5 -4.10 8.02 4.86
CA LEU A 5 -4.43 7.89 6.27
C LEU A 5 -3.16 7.62 7.09
N GLY A 6 -2.89 8.49 8.07
CA GLY A 6 -1.70 8.41 8.92
C GLY A 6 -0.70 9.52 8.63
N GLU A 7 0.59 9.20 8.63
CA GLU A 7 1.69 10.16 8.61
C GLU A 7 2.55 10.09 7.33
N GLN A 8 2.03 9.49 6.26
CA GLN A 8 2.80 9.21 5.03
C GLN A 8 2.91 10.45 4.11
N THR A 9 3.56 11.51 4.60
CA THR A 9 3.80 12.76 3.87
C THR A 9 4.57 12.53 2.57
N ALA A 10 5.59 11.66 2.59
CA ALA A 10 6.41 11.34 1.43
C ALA A 10 5.60 10.74 0.27
N PHE A 11 4.62 9.87 0.57
CA PHE A 11 3.70 9.35 -0.45
C PHE A 11 2.91 10.48 -1.11
N CYS A 12 2.35 11.42 -0.33
CA CYS A 12 1.63 12.57 -0.87
C CYS A 12 2.52 13.42 -1.78
N GLU A 13 3.75 13.71 -1.35
CA GLU A 13 4.71 14.48 -2.13
C GLU A 13 5.00 13.83 -3.48
N TRP A 14 5.18 12.51 -3.50
CA TRP A 14 5.40 11.77 -4.73
C TRP A 14 4.18 11.76 -5.65
N VAL A 15 2.97 11.57 -5.12
CA VAL A 15 1.74 11.66 -5.92
C VAL A 15 1.63 13.03 -6.59
N VAL A 16 1.92 14.12 -5.87
CA VAL A 16 1.90 15.49 -6.42
C VAL A 16 2.99 15.67 -7.50
N ARG A 17 4.20 15.15 -7.27
CA ARG A 17 5.29 15.19 -8.27
C ARG A 17 4.94 14.44 -9.55
N LEU A 18 4.12 13.40 -9.45
CA LEU A 18 3.61 12.61 -10.57
C LEU A 18 2.38 13.24 -11.25
N GLY A 19 1.93 14.42 -10.81
CA GLY A 19 0.79 15.13 -11.38
C GLY A 19 -0.57 14.72 -10.81
N GLY A 20 -0.59 13.89 -9.77
CA GLY A 20 -1.80 13.50 -9.06
C GLY A 20 -2.16 14.44 -7.90
N GLU A 21 -3.31 14.18 -7.29
CA GLU A 21 -3.78 14.88 -6.09
C GLU A 21 -3.82 13.92 -4.90
N ALA A 22 -3.09 14.22 -3.83
CA ALA A 22 -3.13 13.49 -2.58
C ALA A 22 -3.40 14.43 -1.40
N THR A 23 -4.15 13.95 -0.40
CA THR A 23 -4.42 14.69 0.83
C THR A 23 -4.17 13.81 2.04
N LEU A 24 -3.42 14.35 3.01
CA LEU A 24 -3.28 13.72 4.32
C LEU A 24 -4.61 13.80 5.06
N ALA A 25 -5.02 12.65 5.55
CA ALA A 25 -6.36 12.39 5.95
C ALA A 25 -6.42 11.91 7.40
N ALA A 26 -7.16 12.65 8.24
CA ALA A 26 -7.43 12.20 9.59
C ALA A 26 -8.47 11.05 9.57
N PRO A 27 -8.27 9.98 10.36
CA PRO A 27 -9.28 8.93 10.49
C PRO A 27 -10.48 9.46 11.30
N THR A 28 -11.68 9.04 10.92
CA THR A 28 -12.94 9.44 11.55
C THR A 28 -13.75 8.22 11.97
N ARG A 29 -14.56 8.36 13.04
CA ARG A 29 -15.49 7.30 13.49
C ARG A 29 -16.76 7.23 12.65
N HIS A 30 -17.09 8.30 11.95
CA HIS A 30 -18.33 8.41 11.19
C HIS A 30 -18.17 7.93 9.74
N GLY A 31 -16.99 7.42 9.39
CA GLY A 31 -16.60 7.17 8.02
C GLY A 31 -16.39 8.48 7.27
N GLY A 32 -15.64 8.42 6.18
CA GLY A 32 -15.58 9.54 5.25
C GLY A 32 -14.17 9.89 4.82
N TRP A 33 -13.96 9.73 3.51
CA TRP A 33 -13.17 10.58 2.63
C TRP A 33 -13.93 10.59 1.30
N SER A 34 -14.96 11.44 1.23
CA SER A 34 -15.82 11.55 0.05
C SER A 34 -15.01 12.01 -1.15
N GLY A 35 -15.12 11.31 -2.29
CA GLY A 35 -14.40 11.64 -3.51
C GLY A 35 -12.99 11.06 -3.63
N ALA A 36 -12.49 10.33 -2.62
CA ALA A 36 -11.26 9.56 -2.77
C ALA A 36 -11.48 8.40 -3.75
N GLY A 37 -10.65 8.32 -4.79
CA GLY A 37 -10.60 7.17 -5.69
C GLY A 37 -9.72 6.04 -5.15
N LEU A 38 -8.74 6.39 -4.31
CA LEU A 38 -7.84 5.45 -3.66
C LEU A 38 -7.48 5.94 -2.25
N VAL A 39 -7.49 5.02 -1.29
CA VAL A 39 -7.05 5.23 0.09
C VAL A 39 -5.74 4.48 0.32
N TYR A 40 -4.70 5.20 0.71
CA TYR A 40 -3.40 4.64 1.08
C TYR A 40 -3.23 4.66 2.61
N ILE A 41 -2.76 3.55 3.18
CA ILE A 41 -2.59 3.40 4.64
C ILE A 41 -1.52 2.35 4.97
N GLN A 42 -0.76 2.56 6.06
CA GLN A 42 0.10 1.51 6.62
C GLN A 42 -0.68 0.56 7.53
N ALA A 43 -0.40 -0.75 7.44
CA ALA A 43 -1.06 -1.81 8.21
C ALA A 43 -1.12 -1.50 9.71
N LYS A 44 -0.02 -1.03 10.31
CA LYS A 44 0.08 -0.73 11.75
C LYS A 44 -1.09 0.11 12.29
N HIS A 45 -1.67 1.00 11.48
CA HIS A 45 -2.80 1.84 11.88
C HIS A 45 -4.13 1.07 12.00
N LEU A 46 -4.30 -0.01 11.23
CA LEU A 46 -5.47 -0.89 11.25
C LEU A 46 -5.41 -1.96 12.36
N PHE A 47 -4.26 -2.09 13.01
CA PHE A 47 -3.99 -3.02 14.10
C PHE A 47 -3.68 -2.35 15.43
N GLY A 48 -3.36 -1.05 15.43
CA GLY A 48 -3.00 -0.27 16.60
C GLY A 48 -4.18 0.24 17.45
N PRO A 49 -3.92 1.10 18.45
CA PRO A 49 -4.91 1.56 19.42
C PRO A 49 -6.14 2.26 18.81
N ARG A 50 -5.94 2.96 17.69
CA ARG A 50 -6.99 3.70 16.97
C ARG A 50 -7.64 2.90 15.85
N LYS A 51 -7.46 1.56 15.80
CA LYS A 51 -7.92 0.71 14.68
C LYS A 51 -9.39 0.90 14.30
N ALA A 52 -10.28 1.15 15.25
CA ALA A 52 -11.70 1.34 14.99
C ALA A 52 -11.97 2.56 14.09
N GLU A 53 -11.23 3.66 14.29
CA GLU A 53 -11.36 4.90 13.51
C GLU A 53 -10.84 4.69 12.08
N PHE A 54 -9.67 4.07 11.95
CA PHE A 54 -9.10 3.77 10.64
C PHE A 54 -9.97 2.78 9.85
N ARG A 55 -10.48 1.72 10.48
CA ARG A 55 -11.37 0.75 9.84
C ARG A 55 -12.67 1.40 9.37
N ALA A 56 -13.33 2.18 10.23
CA ALA A 56 -14.56 2.88 9.85
C ALA A 56 -14.33 3.85 8.66
N THR A 57 -13.18 4.52 8.63
CA THR A 57 -12.79 5.42 7.53
C THR A 57 -12.59 4.65 6.22
N VAL A 58 -11.80 3.57 6.25
CA VAL A 58 -11.52 2.71 5.09
C VAL A 58 -12.80 2.08 4.57
N GLU A 59 -13.62 1.50 5.44
CA GLU A 59 -14.91 0.90 5.05
C GLU A 59 -15.86 1.94 4.44
N GLY A 60 -15.90 3.15 5.00
CA GLY A 60 -16.68 4.25 4.44
C GLY A 60 -16.23 4.65 3.04
N ALA A 61 -14.91 4.79 2.82
CA ALA A 61 -14.37 5.11 1.50
C ALA A 61 -14.61 4.00 0.48
N ARG A 62 -14.42 2.73 0.87
CA ARG A 62 -14.67 1.57 0.01
C ARG A 62 -16.13 1.42 -0.39
N ARG A 63 -17.08 1.72 0.52
CA ARG A 63 -18.52 1.77 0.18
C ARG A 63 -18.84 2.81 -0.92
N ASN A 64 -17.99 3.83 -1.07
CA ASN A 64 -18.10 4.84 -2.11
C ASN A 64 -17.26 4.52 -3.36
N GLY A 65 -16.71 3.30 -3.46
CA GLY A 65 -15.94 2.83 -4.62
C GLY A 65 -14.44 3.11 -4.57
N ALA A 66 -13.90 3.62 -3.47
CA ALA A 66 -12.46 3.82 -3.34
C ALA A 66 -11.70 2.49 -3.29
N LEU A 67 -10.57 2.41 -4.00
CA LEU A 67 -9.60 1.34 -3.85
C LEU A 67 -8.84 1.47 -2.53
N LEU A 68 -8.43 0.34 -1.95
CA LEU A 68 -7.57 0.28 -0.76
C LEU A 68 -6.17 -0.21 -1.14
N ALA A 69 -5.21 0.71 -1.08
CA ALA A 69 -3.79 0.41 -1.12
C ALA A 69 -3.24 0.34 0.31
N LEU A 70 -2.68 -0.81 0.68
CA LEU A 70 -2.16 -1.05 2.02
C LEU A 70 -0.67 -1.33 1.93
N ASP A 71 0.13 -0.59 2.71
CA ASP A 71 1.54 -0.90 2.93
C ASP A 71 1.69 -1.71 4.21
N LEU A 72 2.24 -2.92 4.09
CA LEU A 72 2.48 -3.80 5.21
C LEU A 72 3.49 -3.19 6.18
N GLY A 73 4.40 -2.33 5.73
CA GLY A 73 5.45 -1.73 6.56
C GLY A 73 6.54 -2.73 6.96
N ASP A 74 7.31 -2.37 8.00
CA ASP A 74 8.46 -3.15 8.44
C ASP A 74 8.08 -4.43 9.20
N ALA A 75 8.96 -5.44 9.15
CA ALA A 75 8.74 -6.72 9.82
C ALA A 75 8.60 -6.62 11.36
N GLY A 76 9.06 -5.53 11.98
CA GLY A 76 9.06 -5.35 13.43
C GLY A 76 7.67 -5.42 14.06
N TRP A 77 6.69 -4.71 13.51
CA TRP A 77 5.34 -4.74 14.07
C TRP A 77 4.65 -6.09 13.84
N ILE A 78 5.01 -6.81 12.77
CA ILE A 78 4.47 -8.16 12.50
C ILE A 78 4.98 -9.14 13.55
N LYS A 79 6.27 -9.06 13.92
CA LYS A 79 6.85 -9.84 15.03
C LYS A 79 6.13 -9.58 16.34
N GLU A 80 5.87 -8.30 16.64
CA GLU A 80 5.19 -7.89 17.88
C GLU A 80 3.71 -8.28 17.90
N HIS A 81 3.01 -8.17 16.77
CA HIS A 81 1.58 -8.44 16.65
C HIS A 81 1.26 -9.93 16.42
N GLY A 82 2.22 -10.68 15.89
CA GLY A 82 2.09 -12.07 15.46
C GLY A 82 1.64 -12.18 13.99
N GLY A 83 2.49 -12.78 13.15
CA GLY A 83 2.24 -13.04 11.72
C GLY A 83 0.86 -13.64 11.43
N PRO A 84 0.44 -14.74 12.08
CA PRO A 84 -0.89 -15.33 11.85
C PRO A 84 -2.05 -14.37 12.17
N HIS A 85 -1.93 -13.53 13.20
CA HIS A 85 -2.97 -12.58 13.56
C HIS A 85 -3.04 -11.42 12.56
N ALA A 86 -1.88 -10.92 12.12
CA ALA A 86 -1.78 -9.94 11.05
C ALA A 86 -2.39 -10.48 9.74
N ALA A 87 -2.02 -11.70 9.34
CA ALA A 87 -2.53 -12.36 8.14
C ALA A 87 -4.05 -12.53 8.19
N TYR A 88 -4.61 -13.00 9.31
CA TYR A 88 -6.06 -13.12 9.48
C TYR A 88 -6.78 -11.77 9.36
N GLY A 89 -6.21 -10.72 9.96
CA GLY A 89 -6.75 -9.37 9.84
C GLY A 89 -6.72 -8.85 8.40
N LEU A 90 -5.61 -9.06 7.69
CA LEU A 90 -5.48 -8.69 6.28
C LEU A 90 -6.45 -9.46 5.39
N ALA A 91 -6.64 -10.75 5.63
CA ALA A 91 -7.63 -11.58 4.93
C ALA A 91 -9.07 -11.11 5.17
N THR A 92 -9.33 -10.47 6.32
CA THR A 92 -10.63 -9.85 6.61
C THR A 92 -10.78 -8.50 5.90
N ILE A 93 -9.71 -7.70 5.85
CA ILE A 93 -9.70 -6.38 5.21
C ILE A 93 -9.77 -6.51 3.68
N ARG A 94 -9.08 -7.49 3.10
CA ARG A 94 -8.94 -7.72 1.65
C ARG A 94 -8.57 -6.43 0.89
N PRO A 95 -7.37 -5.88 1.10
CA PRO A 95 -6.90 -4.73 0.32
C PRO A 95 -6.86 -5.05 -1.18
N ASP A 96 -7.06 -4.01 -1.98
CA ASP A 96 -6.98 -4.13 -3.43
C ASP A 96 -5.52 -4.23 -3.87
N ILE A 97 -4.64 -3.46 -3.22
CA ILE A 97 -3.19 -3.50 -3.41
C ILE A 97 -2.51 -3.72 -2.07
N LEU A 98 -1.58 -4.67 -1.97
CA LEU A 98 -0.79 -4.92 -0.76
C LEU A 98 0.70 -4.85 -1.08
N PHE A 99 1.35 -3.83 -0.53
CA PHE A 99 2.80 -3.68 -0.61
C PHE A 99 3.46 -4.37 0.59
N ALA A 100 4.53 -5.11 0.35
CA ALA A 100 5.37 -5.70 1.39
C ALA A 100 6.82 -5.70 0.93
N THR A 101 7.77 -5.73 1.86
CA THR A 101 9.16 -6.08 1.56
C THR A 101 9.32 -7.60 1.62
N GLU A 102 10.43 -8.13 1.08
CA GLU A 102 10.76 -9.56 1.27
C GLU A 102 10.79 -9.94 2.76
N ALA A 103 11.36 -9.07 3.61
CA ALA A 103 11.42 -9.27 5.04
C ALA A 103 10.03 -9.29 5.72
N SER A 104 9.13 -8.35 5.39
CA SER A 104 7.80 -8.32 5.99
C SER A 104 6.88 -9.41 5.45
N SER A 105 7.03 -9.80 4.19
CA SER A 105 6.34 -10.95 3.59
C SER A 105 6.76 -12.26 4.27
N ALA A 106 8.07 -12.46 4.46
CA ALA A 106 8.60 -13.64 5.16
C ALA A 106 8.09 -13.73 6.61
N GLU A 107 8.05 -12.59 7.32
CA GLU A 107 7.54 -12.55 8.70
C GLU A 107 6.03 -12.81 8.78
N LEU A 108 5.27 -12.38 7.78
CA LEU A 108 3.83 -12.65 7.73
C LEU A 108 3.53 -14.15 7.59
N GLY A 109 4.40 -14.89 6.91
CA GLY A 109 4.39 -16.36 6.86
C GLY A 109 3.28 -16.96 5.99
N VAL A 110 2.59 -16.16 5.17
CA VAL A 110 1.56 -16.62 4.24
C VAL A 110 1.71 -15.94 2.86
N PRO A 111 1.28 -16.59 1.77
CA PRO A 111 1.29 -15.98 0.44
C PRO A 111 0.41 -14.73 0.36
N LEU A 112 0.93 -13.65 -0.21
CA LEU A 112 0.21 -12.37 -0.32
C LEU A 112 -0.96 -12.43 -1.31
N GLU A 113 -0.91 -13.36 -2.28
CA GLU A 113 -1.96 -13.62 -3.27
C GLU A 113 -3.29 -14.03 -2.61
N GLY A 114 -3.23 -14.62 -1.40
CA GLY A 114 -4.42 -14.95 -0.62
C GLY A 114 -5.01 -13.76 0.15
N LEU A 115 -4.29 -12.64 0.23
CA LEU A 115 -4.64 -11.49 1.07
C LEU A 115 -5.11 -10.28 0.25
N ALA A 116 -4.59 -10.10 -0.97
CA ALA A 116 -4.88 -8.93 -1.80
C ALA A 116 -5.07 -9.30 -3.27
N SER A 117 -5.84 -8.47 -3.99
CA SER A 117 -6.02 -8.63 -5.43
C SER A 117 -4.72 -8.39 -6.19
N VAL A 118 -3.91 -7.42 -5.76
CA VAL A 118 -2.62 -7.06 -6.37
C VAL A 118 -1.53 -7.05 -5.29
N PRO A 119 -0.86 -8.19 -5.04
CA PRO A 119 0.29 -8.23 -4.15
C PRO A 119 1.53 -7.67 -4.85
N VAL A 120 2.25 -6.80 -4.15
CA VAL A 120 3.51 -6.18 -4.60
C VAL A 120 4.59 -6.45 -3.56
N THR A 121 5.61 -7.24 -3.92
CA THR A 121 6.76 -7.48 -3.05
C THR A 121 7.95 -6.67 -3.51
N MET A 122 8.37 -5.69 -2.71
CA MET A 122 9.59 -4.92 -2.92
C MET A 122 10.81 -5.77 -2.61
N LEU A 123 11.77 -5.79 -3.54
CA LEU A 123 12.96 -6.64 -3.47
C LEU A 123 14.11 -5.90 -2.81
N ASP A 124 14.88 -6.60 -1.98
CA ASP A 124 16.08 -6.03 -1.34
C ASP A 124 17.16 -5.68 -2.37
N SER A 125 17.16 -6.36 -3.53
CA SER A 125 18.06 -6.08 -4.66
C SER A 125 17.66 -4.85 -5.50
N GLY A 126 16.57 -4.18 -5.15
CA GLY A 126 15.89 -3.21 -6.01
C GLY A 126 14.87 -3.86 -6.95
N GLY A 127 13.82 -3.10 -7.26
CA GLY A 127 12.66 -3.55 -8.04
C GLY A 127 11.53 -4.11 -7.17
N CYS A 128 10.55 -4.73 -7.83
CA CYS A 128 9.46 -5.42 -7.16
C CYS A 128 8.99 -6.65 -7.96
N THR A 129 8.23 -7.52 -7.31
CA THR A 129 7.44 -8.56 -7.97
C THR A 129 5.95 -8.26 -7.82
N VAL A 130 5.21 -8.50 -8.89
CA VAL A 130 3.74 -8.36 -8.94
C VAL A 130 3.20 -9.57 -9.68
N HIS A 131 2.30 -10.33 -9.04
CA HIS A 131 1.79 -11.61 -9.56
C HIS A 131 2.90 -12.57 -10.03
N GLY A 132 3.99 -12.67 -9.27
CA GLY A 132 5.15 -13.51 -9.61
C GLY A 132 6.01 -13.00 -10.77
N ARG A 133 5.66 -11.86 -11.39
CA ARG A 133 6.47 -11.24 -12.45
C ARG A 133 7.38 -10.18 -11.83
N ARG A 134 8.66 -10.22 -12.20
CA ARG A 134 9.68 -9.31 -11.67
C ARG A 134 9.79 -8.07 -12.55
N ALA A 135 9.69 -6.89 -11.93
CA ALA A 135 10.06 -5.61 -12.51
C ALA A 135 11.37 -5.16 -11.84
N LEU A 136 12.43 -5.01 -12.64
CA LEU A 136 13.76 -4.64 -12.14
C LEU A 136 13.96 -3.13 -12.26
N GLY A 137 14.46 -2.51 -11.19
CA GLY A 137 14.94 -1.14 -11.22
C GLY A 137 16.33 -1.02 -11.82
N ALA A 138 16.67 0.17 -12.32
CA ALA A 138 18.05 0.53 -12.58
C ALA A 138 18.68 0.97 -11.24
N GLY A 139 19.52 0.11 -10.65
CA GLY A 139 20.18 0.38 -9.37
C GLY A 139 19.71 -0.53 -8.22
N ALA A 140 20.60 -0.75 -7.25
CA ALA A 140 20.34 -1.62 -6.11
C ALA A 140 19.44 -0.97 -5.05
N GLU A 141 19.36 0.37 -5.02
CA GLU A 141 18.58 1.12 -4.04
C GLU A 141 17.37 1.78 -4.73
N GLN A 142 16.18 1.61 -4.13
CA GLN A 142 14.96 2.25 -4.59
C GLN A 142 14.28 3.01 -3.45
N ASP A 143 13.76 4.20 -3.77
CA ASP A 143 12.91 4.96 -2.87
C ASP A 143 11.53 4.28 -2.77
N ARG A 144 11.24 3.69 -1.60
CA ARG A 144 10.01 2.90 -1.38
C ARG A 144 8.74 3.74 -1.46
N ASP A 145 8.78 4.98 -0.98
CA ASP A 145 7.64 5.88 -1.06
C ASP A 145 7.39 6.29 -2.52
N ALA A 146 8.46 6.53 -3.28
CA ALA A 146 8.38 6.80 -4.72
C ALA A 146 7.78 5.61 -5.48
N LEU A 147 8.26 4.38 -5.20
CA LEU A 147 7.76 3.16 -5.82
C LEU A 147 6.27 2.97 -5.54
N THR A 148 5.88 3.09 -4.27
CA THR A 148 4.51 2.86 -3.83
C THR A 148 3.55 3.90 -4.42
N ALA A 149 3.94 5.18 -4.40
CA ALA A 149 3.16 6.26 -5.00
C ALA A 149 3.04 6.11 -6.52
N ALA A 150 4.15 5.85 -7.22
CA ALA A 150 4.17 5.67 -8.67
C ALA A 150 3.33 4.46 -9.11
N PHE A 151 3.40 3.35 -8.38
CA PHE A 151 2.56 2.18 -8.63
C PHE A 151 1.08 2.55 -8.48
N CYS A 152 0.71 3.19 -7.35
CA CYS A 152 -0.69 3.53 -7.08
C CYS A 152 -1.23 4.52 -8.12
N VAL A 153 -0.44 5.51 -8.55
CA VAL A 153 -0.83 6.46 -9.61
C VAL A 153 -1.07 5.72 -10.93
N ALA A 154 -0.10 4.95 -11.40
CA ALA A 154 -0.18 4.21 -12.66
C ALA A 154 -1.36 3.23 -12.69
N PHE A 155 -1.53 2.46 -11.61
CA PHE A 155 -2.65 1.53 -11.47
C PHE A 155 -4.00 2.24 -11.44
N PHE A 156 -4.10 3.37 -10.72
CA PHE A 156 -5.32 4.17 -10.67
C PHE A 156 -5.67 4.82 -12.02
N GLU A 157 -4.66 5.14 -12.84
CA GLU A 157 -4.83 5.62 -14.23
C GLU A 157 -5.25 4.50 -15.20
N GLY A 158 -5.30 3.24 -14.74
CA GLY A 158 -5.80 2.10 -15.50
C GLY A 158 -4.72 1.21 -16.12
N GLU A 159 -3.44 1.42 -15.80
CA GLU A 159 -2.37 0.50 -16.22
C GLU A 159 -2.54 -0.89 -15.58
N ALA A 160 -2.16 -1.94 -16.32
CA ALA A 160 -2.15 -3.28 -15.75
C ALA A 160 -1.12 -3.37 -14.61
N PRO A 161 -1.30 -4.24 -13.60
CA PRO A 161 -0.39 -4.31 -12.44
C PRO A 161 1.10 -4.42 -12.77
N VAL A 162 1.43 -5.16 -13.84
CA VAL A 162 2.82 -5.37 -14.27
C VAL A 162 3.39 -4.13 -14.96
N GLU A 163 2.56 -3.37 -15.68
CA GLU A 163 2.95 -2.12 -16.34
C GLU A 163 3.16 -1.03 -15.29
N ALA A 164 2.23 -0.91 -14.33
CA ALA A 164 2.36 -0.05 -13.18
C ALA A 164 3.63 -0.34 -12.38
N ALA A 165 3.99 -1.62 -12.20
CA ALA A 165 5.27 -2.02 -11.61
C ALA A 165 6.47 -1.54 -12.42
N GLY A 166 6.44 -1.71 -13.74
CA GLY A 166 7.49 -1.24 -14.64
C GLY A 166 7.72 0.27 -14.57
N ARG A 167 6.64 1.06 -14.54
CA ARG A 167 6.70 2.51 -14.36
C ARG A 167 7.23 2.89 -12.98
N ALA A 168 6.74 2.21 -11.94
CA ALA A 168 7.13 2.49 -10.56
C ALA A 168 8.63 2.28 -10.31
N VAL A 169 9.22 1.21 -10.85
CA VAL A 169 10.65 0.94 -10.67
C VAL A 169 11.56 1.93 -11.40
N LEU A 170 11.08 2.58 -12.47
CA LEU A 170 11.80 3.65 -13.16
C LEU A 170 11.75 4.96 -12.35
N VAL A 171 10.59 5.28 -11.76
CA VAL A 171 10.42 6.48 -10.92
C VAL A 171 11.20 6.37 -9.62
N ALA A 172 11.26 5.18 -9.02
CA ALA A 172 11.89 4.95 -7.73
C ALA A 172 13.42 4.82 -7.77
N ALA A 173 14.02 4.82 -8.97
CA ALA A 173 15.46 4.73 -9.13
C ALA A 173 16.16 5.97 -8.55
N ARG A 174 17.27 5.74 -7.83
CA ARG A 174 18.13 6.77 -7.24
C ARG A 174 19.53 6.73 -7.85
#